data_AF-A0A673TV66-F1
#
_entry.id   AF-A0A673TV66-F1
#
_cell.length_a   1.000
_cell.length_b   1.000
_cell.length_c   1.000
_cell.angle_alpha   90.00
_cell.angle_beta   90.00
_cell.angle_gamma   90.00
#
_symmetry.space_group_name_H-M   'P 1'
#
loop_
_entity.id
_entity.type
_entity.pdbx_description
1 polymer ?
#
loop_
_entity_poly.entity_id
_entity_poly.type
_entity_poly.pdbx_seq_one_letter_code
_entity_poly.pdbx_strand_id
1 'polypeptide(L)'
;MQRAPRTTLPRGSACQQRTWEKAYQHHRRRVQDAQPLVDARTPLSLSHLHLKLKKLKLEEERLAVIDRDNRLLLEKVACIMRTRGQTENRNNYILKSRN
;
A
#
# COMPACT_ATOMS: atom_id res chain seq x y z
N MET A 1 -9.62 -80.33 26.66
CA MET A 1 -8.91 -79.38 25.77
C MET A 1 -8.23 -78.33 26.63
N GLN A 2 -6.99 -78.59 27.05
CA GLN A 2 -6.23 -77.69 27.93
C GLN A 2 -5.92 -76.39 27.17
N ARG A 3 -6.35 -75.24 27.71
CA ARG A 3 -6.04 -73.92 27.13
C ARG A 3 -4.53 -73.68 27.24
N ALA A 4 -3.92 -73.27 26.12
CA ALA A 4 -2.52 -72.89 26.09
C ALA A 4 -2.24 -71.75 27.10
N PRO A 5 -1.12 -71.80 27.86
CA PRO A 5 -0.79 -70.76 28.81
C PRO A 5 -0.58 -69.43 28.07
N ARG A 6 -1.22 -68.37 28.56
CA ARG A 6 -1.03 -67.01 28.05
C ARG A 6 0.41 -66.59 28.33
N THR A 7 1.18 -66.35 27.28
CA THR A 7 2.51 -65.74 27.37
C THR A 7 2.36 -64.35 27.97
N THR A 8 2.57 -64.22 29.28
CA THR A 8 2.65 -62.92 29.94
C THR A 8 3.97 -62.30 29.53
N LEU A 9 3.91 -61.30 28.65
CA LEU A 9 5.09 -60.50 28.31
C LEU A 9 5.75 -60.00 29.60
N PRO A 10 7.07 -60.11 29.74
CA PRO A 10 7.75 -59.68 30.95
C PRO A 10 7.46 -58.21 31.18
N ARG A 11 7.01 -57.86 32.39
CA ARG A 11 6.58 -56.51 32.80
C ARG A 11 7.55 -55.38 32.38
N GLY A 12 8.85 -55.69 32.25
CA GLY A 12 9.88 -54.76 31.75
C GLY A 12 9.68 -54.30 30.30
N SER A 13 9.18 -55.16 29.41
CA SER A 13 8.96 -54.84 27.99
C SER A 13 7.87 -53.77 27.78
N ALA A 14 6.79 -53.83 28.56
CA ALA A 14 5.72 -52.84 28.51
C ALA A 14 6.16 -51.46 29.01
N CYS A 15 7.03 -51.41 30.03
CA CYS A 15 7.61 -50.15 30.50
C CYS A 15 8.54 -49.53 29.45
N GLN A 16 9.34 -50.36 28.79
CA GLN A 16 10.27 -49.93 27.74
C GLN A 16 9.53 -49.41 26.50
N GLN A 17 8.45 -50.08 26.09
CA GLN A 17 7.57 -49.62 25.02
C GLN A 17 6.91 -48.27 25.37
N ARG A 18 6.44 -48.09 26.61
CA ARG A 18 5.85 -46.83 27.07
C ARG A 18 6.87 -45.68 27.11
N THR A 19 8.13 -45.94 27.47
CA THR A 19 9.17 -44.91 27.41
C THR A 19 9.49 -44.50 25.98
N TRP A 20 9.50 -45.46 25.05
CA TRP A 20 9.74 -45.21 23.64
C TRP A 20 8.61 -44.39 23.01
N GLU A 21 7.36 -44.76 23.31
CA GLU A 21 6.16 -44.02 22.88
C GLU A 21 6.19 -42.57 23.37
N LYS A 22 6.55 -42.34 24.64
CA LYS A 22 6.68 -40.99 25.21
C LYS A 22 7.79 -40.19 24.53
N ALA A 23 8.96 -40.80 24.30
CA ALA A 23 10.07 -40.15 23.63
C ALA A 23 9.71 -39.77 22.18
N TYR A 24 9.00 -40.66 21.48
CA TYR A 24 8.51 -40.43 20.13
C TYR A 24 7.50 -39.28 20.08
N GLN A 25 6.50 -39.27 20.98
CA GLN A 25 5.53 -38.17 21.05
C GLN A 25 6.20 -36.84 21.40
N HIS A 26 7.17 -36.84 22.32
CA HIS A 26 7.94 -35.65 22.65
C HIS A 26 8.76 -35.14 21.46
N HIS A 27 9.43 -36.02 20.72
CA HIS A 27 10.14 -35.67 19.50
C HIS A 27 9.19 -35.06 18.46
N ARG A 28 8.03 -35.68 18.22
CA ARG A 28 7.01 -35.19 17.28
C ARG A 28 6.54 -33.78 17.64
N ARG A 29 6.29 -33.50 18.92
CA ARG A 29 5.94 -32.15 19.39
C ARG A 29 7.07 -31.16 19.09
N ARG A 30 8.31 -31.50 19.41
CA ARG A 30 9.47 -30.63 19.12
C ARG A 30 9.66 -30.34 17.64
N VAL A 31 9.41 -31.33 16.78
CA VAL A 31 9.47 -31.16 15.32
C VAL A 31 8.33 -30.26 14.84
N GLN A 32 7.13 -30.40 15.40
CA GLN A 32 5.98 -29.58 15.04
C GLN A 32 6.11 -28.14 15.53
N ASP A 33 6.64 -27.94 16.73
CA ASP A 33 6.80 -26.62 17.36
C ASP A 33 8.06 -25.89 16.88
N ALA A 34 8.92 -26.57 16.12
CA ALA A 34 10.14 -25.99 15.57
C ALA A 34 9.81 -24.78 14.68
N GLN A 35 10.23 -23.59 15.13
CA GLN A 35 10.09 -22.38 14.34
C GLN A 35 11.11 -22.37 13.20
N PRO A 36 10.75 -21.87 12.00
CA PRO A 36 11.71 -21.68 10.92
C PRO A 36 12.79 -20.68 11.34
N LEU A 37 14.05 -20.98 11.03
CA LEU A 37 15.20 -20.14 11.36
C LEU A 37 15.18 -18.80 10.58
N VAL A 38 14.56 -18.81 9.40
CA VAL A 38 14.49 -17.66 8.50
C VAL A 38 13.02 -17.23 8.38
N ASP A 39 12.80 -15.93 8.46
CA ASP A 39 11.49 -15.36 8.18
C ASP A 39 11.17 -15.54 6.68
N ALA A 40 10.19 -16.39 6.39
CA ALA A 40 9.68 -16.62 5.04
C ALA A 40 8.42 -15.79 4.74
N ARG A 41 8.05 -14.84 5.61
CA ARG A 41 6.89 -13.97 5.39
C ARG A 41 7.13 -13.07 4.19
N THR A 42 6.05 -12.77 3.49
CA THR A 42 6.08 -11.79 2.42
C THR A 42 6.42 -10.42 3.01
N PRO A 43 7.44 -9.72 2.47
CA PRO A 43 7.78 -8.39 2.95
C PRO A 43 6.59 -7.44 2.77
N LEU A 44 6.47 -6.48 3.68
CA LEU A 44 5.40 -5.50 3.63
C LEU A 44 5.47 -4.72 2.31
N SER A 45 4.38 -4.71 1.55
CA SER A 45 4.28 -3.90 0.34
C SER A 45 4.24 -2.42 0.72
N LEU A 46 5.40 -1.76 0.70
CA LEU A 46 5.51 -0.34 1.00
C LEU A 46 4.91 0.48 -0.14
N SER A 47 3.89 1.29 0.14
CA SER A 47 3.16 2.09 -0.85
C SER A 47 4.05 3.01 -1.69
N HIS A 48 5.13 3.53 -1.10
CA HIS A 48 6.09 4.41 -1.78
C HIS A 48 6.96 3.70 -2.84
N LEU A 49 7.01 2.36 -2.86
CA LEU A 49 7.68 1.60 -3.92
C LEU A 49 6.84 1.55 -5.20
N HIS A 50 5.51 1.60 -5.07
CA HIS A 50 4.57 1.54 -6.19
C HIS A 50 4.10 2.94 -6.64
N LEU A 51 4.13 3.93 -5.75
CA LEU A 51 3.64 5.28 -6.02
C LEU A 51 4.77 6.31 -6.16
N LYS A 52 4.89 6.91 -7.35
CA LYS A 52 5.82 8.02 -7.61
C LYS A 52 5.21 9.35 -7.16
N LEU A 53 5.12 9.57 -5.86
CA LEU A 53 4.46 10.75 -5.26
C LEU A 53 4.97 12.09 -5.81
N LYS A 54 6.29 12.23 -6.01
CA LYS A 54 6.87 13.46 -6.60
C LYS A 54 6.36 13.73 -8.01
N LYS A 55 6.19 12.68 -8.82
CA LYS A 55 5.68 12.81 -10.19
C LYS A 55 4.20 13.24 -10.17
N LEU A 56 3.40 12.63 -9.31
CA LEU A 56 1.98 12.98 -9.18
C LEU A 56 1.80 14.44 -8.77
N LYS A 57 2.52 14.88 -7.74
CA LYS A 57 2.48 16.27 -7.28
C LYS A 57 2.85 17.28 -8.37
N LEU A 58 3.90 17.00 -9.14
CA LEU A 58 4.30 17.87 -10.26
C LEU A 58 3.23 17.97 -11.35
N GLU A 59 2.54 16.85 -11.65
CA GLU A 59 1.46 16.87 -12.64
C GLU A 59 0.23 17.64 -12.12
N GLU A 60 -0.12 17.47 -10.84
CA GLU A 60 -1.19 18.24 -10.20
C GLU A 60 -0.91 19.75 -10.23
N GLU A 61 0.31 20.16 -9.89
CA GLU A 61 0.73 21.56 -9.95
C GLU A 61 0.65 22.12 -11.37
N ARG A 62 1.10 21.35 -12.37
CA ARG A 62 1.01 21.73 -13.78
C ARG A 62 -0.44 21.88 -14.24
N LEU A 63 -1.31 20.94 -13.88
CA LEU A 63 -2.73 20.99 -14.21
C LEU A 63 -3.42 22.19 -13.54
N ALA A 64 -3.09 22.50 -12.30
CA ALA A 64 -3.64 23.64 -11.58
C ALA A 64 -3.30 24.98 -12.25
N VAL A 65 -2.09 25.11 -12.80
CA VAL A 65 -1.70 26.29 -13.60
C VAL A 65 -2.53 26.38 -14.88
N ILE A 66 -2.65 25.27 -15.61
CA ILE A 66 -3.46 25.20 -16.85
C ILE A 66 -4.91 25.59 -16.58
N ASP A 67 -5.52 25.07 -15.52
CA ASP A 67 -6.92 25.38 -15.17
C ASP A 67 -7.12 26.85 -14.81
N ARG A 68 -6.17 27.44 -14.08
CA ARG A 68 -6.18 28.87 -13.76
C ARG A 68 -6.12 29.71 -15.03
N ASP A 69 -5.22 29.36 -15.95
CA ASP A 69 -5.03 30.09 -17.20
C ASP A 69 -6.23 29.95 -18.13
N ASN A 70 -6.82 28.74 -18.21
CA ASN A 70 -8.05 28.48 -18.96
C ASN A 70 -9.20 29.32 -18.42
N ARG A 71 -9.36 29.41 -17.10
CA ARG A 71 -10.40 30.24 -16.48
C ARG A 71 -10.21 31.72 -16.82
N LEU A 72 -8.97 32.22 -16.76
CA LEU A 72 -8.66 33.60 -17.12
C LEU A 72 -8.92 33.88 -18.60
N LEU A 73 -8.56 32.94 -19.49
CA LEU A 73 -8.82 33.05 -20.91
C LEU A 73 -10.32 33.10 -21.20
N LEU A 74 -11.09 32.21 -20.59
CA LEU A 74 -12.55 32.18 -20.73
C LEU A 74 -13.19 33.49 -20.27
N GLU A 75 -12.74 34.05 -19.15
CA GLU A 75 -13.23 35.34 -18.65
C GLU A 75 -12.95 36.48 -19.65
N LYS A 76 -11.73 36.53 -20.20
CA LYS A 76 -11.34 37.52 -21.22
C LYS A 76 -12.16 37.38 -22.50
N VAL A 77 -12.32 36.16 -23.00
CA VAL A 77 -13.13 35.89 -24.20
C VAL A 77 -14.59 36.28 -23.94
N ALA A 78 -15.17 35.89 -22.80
CA ALA A 78 -16.52 36.26 -22.43
C ALA A 78 -16.71 37.78 -22.29
N CYS A 79 -15.70 38.50 -21.82
CA CYS A 79 -15.69 39.96 -21.81
C CYS A 79 -15.76 40.50 -23.24
N ILE A 80 -14.81 40.13 -24.11
CA ILE A 80 -14.74 40.58 -25.51
C ILE A 80 -16.05 40.31 -26.26
N MET A 81 -16.62 39.11 -26.07
CA MET A 81 -17.90 38.73 -26.69
C MET A 81 -19.06 39.61 -26.21
N ARG A 82 -19.10 39.96 -24.91
CA ARG A 82 -20.12 40.87 -24.35
C ARG A 82 -19.97 42.29 -24.88
N THR A 83 -18.75 42.82 -24.94
CA THR A 83 -18.49 44.19 -25.42
C THR A 83 -18.51 44.31 -26.94
N ARG A 84 -18.69 43.19 -27.69
CA ARG A 84 -18.65 43.14 -29.17
C ARG A 84 -17.41 43.83 -29.78
N GLY A 85 -16.29 43.80 -29.07
CA GLY A 85 -15.08 44.50 -29.51
C GLY A 85 -15.12 46.03 -29.38
N GLN A 86 -16.10 46.61 -28.67
CA GLN A 86 -16.03 48.02 -28.30
C GLN A 86 -14.92 48.24 -27.27
N THR A 87 -13.78 48.73 -27.73
CA THR A 87 -12.77 49.34 -26.88
C THR A 87 -13.29 50.71 -26.44
N GLU A 88 -13.61 50.87 -25.16
CA GLU A 88 -13.76 52.22 -24.58
C GLU A 88 -12.37 52.88 -24.57
N ASN A 89 -11.97 53.45 -25.71
CA ASN A 89 -10.80 54.31 -25.83
C ASN A 89 -11.12 55.66 -25.17
N ARG A 90 -11.24 55.68 -23.84
CA ARG A 90 -11.24 56.92 -23.06
C ARG A 90 -9.80 57.41 -22.94
N ASN A 91 -9.33 58.06 -24.00
CA ASN A 91 -8.07 58.79 -23.98
C ASN A 91 -8.21 60.00 -23.04
N ASN A 92 -7.90 59.82 -21.75
CA ASN A 92 -7.86 60.89 -20.75
C ASN A 92 -6.60 61.75 -20.92
N TYR A 93 -6.39 62.32 -22.12
CA TYR A 93 -5.38 63.34 -22.27
C TYR A 93 -5.89 64.63 -21.62
N ILE A 94 -5.35 64.97 -20.46
CA ILE A 94 -5.53 66.29 -19.89
C ILE A 94 -4.73 67.23 -20.78
N LEU A 95 -5.43 68.04 -21.59
CA LEU A 95 -4.80 69.09 -22.39
C LEU A 95 -4.18 70.11 -21.43
N LYS A 96 -2.88 69.98 -21.17
CA LYS A 96 -2.12 71.00 -20.46
C LYS A 96 -2.03 72.22 -21.38
N SER A 97 -2.74 73.29 -21.02
CA SER A 97 -2.56 74.62 -21.60
C SER A 97 -1.10 75.01 -21.48
N ARG A 98 -0.48 75.34 -22.61
CA ARG A 98 0.92 75.79 -22.67
C ARG A 98 0.93 77.30 -22.44
N ASN A 99 1.75 77.73 -21.47
CA ASN A 99 1.98 79.14 -21.10
C ASN A 99 2.47 79.98 -22.29
#